data_AF-A0A2C8F8Z0-F1
#
_entry.id   AF-A0A2C8F8Z0-F1
#
_cell.length_a   1.000
_cell.length_b   1.000
_cell.length_c   1.000
_cell.angle_alpha   90.00
_cell.angle_beta   90.00
_cell.angle_gamma   90.00
#
_symmetry.space_group_name_H-M   'P 1'
#
loop_
_entity.id
_entity.type
_entity.pdbx_description
1 polymer ?
#
loop_
_entity_poly.entity_id
_entity_poly.type
_entity_poly.pdbx_seq_one_letter_code
_entity_poly.pdbx_strand_id
1 'polypeptide(L)'
;MPTLNPSYTGEMTADQWENQLVIAFGDTRIDPAIPPNSVWRIPVPSQLQAQEMQQYLQPERMLGGLSFVLPEHLSAQDAVVVNELQKLLIYLHYKFVVFPKRSLSTVDTIGVREEPLPDVIREINQLRNYPWLLSSPLTDKLAAERVGMPVFLVLPGPSSQEIYPHLKEISKHSLVACLGRTINDCMAVGVEPDIVIQLDTYQVQRHFYDELPPMPNTLLVPLSICPFYPYANKFRGVVMMDSFNLDLLPNPSRLRESYVSSITACLGLAEVLHAPHAFISGANLSSPSRLKEHPYKGDNQGPPPIVAVQDNYYLNARNGELVEALEYFIATAKEVDQMAEAIAQTSGTKFYSTTDTTLLSSQWFPHIDLNAIMDLPPVNREAFLETVDRVLTAKEPVDLMKTRMAVLKMFKQLSVIEQMYREDSSTSELKGNHQITKAVRKMRNPEVPAPVDAVGVAARLATRWRRSLNDSRLLLQAMTNAGRGKQIPMLCFEDEVQDLSDMMQRLIPKKSWEYISIVTAPYPHLPSGRSLHPNAVLPWLAEQQVVCASPKMMRYFDYILEYAPEDNVYDLSNVIGK
;
A
#
# COMPACT_ATOMS: atom_id res chain seq x y z
N MET A 1 -5.06 16.96 18.65
CA MET A 1 -6.44 16.65 18.25
C MET A 1 -7.17 16.23 19.52
N PRO A 2 -8.47 16.44 19.71
CA PRO A 2 -9.14 15.89 20.89
C PRO A 2 -9.00 14.36 20.88
N THR A 3 -8.86 13.79 22.08
CA THR A 3 -8.75 12.36 22.33
C THR A 3 -9.96 11.66 21.76
N LEU A 4 -9.77 10.81 20.74
CA LEU A 4 -10.91 10.26 19.99
C LEU A 4 -11.77 9.33 20.83
N ASN A 5 -11.22 8.67 21.87
CA ASN A 5 -12.04 7.86 22.77
C ASN A 5 -11.54 7.89 24.23
N PRO A 6 -12.05 8.77 25.11
CA PRO A 6 -11.63 8.85 26.51
C PRO A 6 -12.10 7.66 27.36
N SER A 7 -11.41 7.43 28.48
CA SER A 7 -11.76 6.42 29.47
C SER A 7 -12.02 7.08 30.84
N TYR A 8 -13.12 6.72 31.48
CA TYR A 8 -13.53 7.21 32.79
C TYR A 8 -13.62 6.03 33.78
N THR A 9 -13.34 6.30 35.06
CA THR A 9 -13.43 5.28 36.12
C THR A 9 -14.53 5.65 37.10
N GLY A 10 -15.40 4.69 37.40
CA GLY A 10 -16.53 4.83 38.34
C GLY A 10 -17.72 5.59 37.76
N GLU A 11 -17.49 6.79 37.23
CA GLU A 11 -18.58 7.66 36.75
C GLU A 11 -18.25 8.46 35.47
N MET A 12 -19.29 8.84 34.75
CA MET A 12 -19.25 9.81 33.65
C MET A 12 -20.35 10.87 33.85
N THR A 13 -19.96 12.14 33.86
CA THR A 13 -20.86 13.29 34.01
C THR A 13 -21.31 13.85 32.66
N ALA A 14 -22.42 14.59 32.63
CA ALA A 14 -22.92 15.20 31.39
C ALA A 14 -21.91 16.17 30.74
N ASP A 15 -21.14 16.92 31.53
CA ASP A 15 -20.13 17.87 31.03
C ASP A 15 -18.94 17.18 30.34
N GLN A 16 -18.74 15.89 30.59
CA GLN A 16 -17.72 15.08 29.93
C GLN A 16 -18.21 14.46 28.62
N TRP A 17 -19.52 14.50 28.34
CA TRP A 17 -20.12 13.83 27.20
C TRP A 17 -20.07 14.70 25.94
N GLU A 18 -19.17 14.38 25.02
CA GLU A 18 -19.00 15.09 23.75
C GLU A 18 -19.87 14.51 22.60
N ASN A 19 -21.12 14.13 22.89
CA ASN A 19 -22.02 13.45 21.93
C ASN A 19 -21.48 12.09 21.42
N GLN A 20 -20.72 11.39 22.25
CA GLN A 20 -20.10 10.09 21.93
C GLN A 20 -21.00 8.91 22.32
N LEU A 21 -20.75 7.73 21.74
CA LEU A 21 -21.31 6.49 22.26
C LEU A 21 -20.59 6.12 23.56
N VAL A 22 -21.33 5.98 24.66
CA VAL A 22 -20.80 5.61 25.97
C VAL A 22 -20.98 4.11 26.19
N ILE A 23 -19.89 3.40 26.48
CA ILE A 23 -19.90 1.98 26.82
C ILE A 23 -19.54 1.86 28.30
N ALA A 24 -20.54 1.50 29.10
CA ALA A 24 -20.47 1.44 30.55
C ALA A 24 -20.40 -0.02 31.01
N PHE A 25 -19.28 -0.39 31.62
CA PHE A 25 -19.01 -1.74 32.11
C PHE A 25 -19.28 -1.83 33.60
N GLY A 26 -19.82 -2.97 34.06
CA GLY A 26 -20.03 -3.22 35.49
C GLY A 26 -20.99 -2.25 36.15
N ASP A 27 -20.80 -2.06 37.46
CA ASP A 27 -21.53 -1.06 38.24
C ASP A 27 -20.86 0.31 38.09
N THR A 28 -21.37 1.11 37.15
CA THR A 28 -20.85 2.44 36.83
C THR A 28 -21.99 3.47 36.75
N ARG A 29 -21.70 4.67 37.26
CA ARG A 29 -22.66 5.77 37.30
C ARG A 29 -22.56 6.61 36.02
N ILE A 30 -23.68 6.72 35.31
CA ILE A 30 -23.79 7.59 34.14
C ILE A 30 -24.84 8.63 34.46
N ASP A 31 -24.51 9.90 34.22
CA ASP A 31 -25.43 11.02 34.42
C ASP A 31 -26.73 10.80 33.63
N PRO A 32 -27.91 10.89 34.26
CA PRO A 32 -29.19 10.71 33.57
C PRO A 32 -29.48 11.77 32.49
N ALA A 33 -28.72 12.88 32.46
CA ALA A 33 -28.80 13.85 31.37
C ALA A 33 -28.20 13.32 30.05
N ILE A 34 -27.36 12.27 30.09
CA ILE A 34 -26.85 11.61 28.89
C ILE A 34 -27.97 10.76 28.27
N PRO A 35 -28.32 10.95 26.98
CA PRO A 35 -29.43 10.23 26.34
C PRO A 35 -29.27 8.70 26.42
N PRO A 36 -30.30 7.94 26.86
CA PRO A 36 -30.20 6.49 27.03
C PRO A 36 -29.82 5.72 25.75
N ASN A 37 -30.19 6.22 24.58
CA ASN A 37 -29.82 5.63 23.29
C ASN A 37 -28.32 5.79 22.95
N SER A 38 -27.61 6.67 23.66
CA SER A 38 -26.17 6.89 23.53
C SER A 38 -25.35 6.10 24.55
N VAL A 39 -26.00 5.30 25.41
CA VAL A 39 -25.33 4.50 26.45
C VAL A 39 -25.58 3.02 26.22
N TRP A 40 -24.51 2.24 26.12
CA TRP A 40 -24.54 0.78 26.16
C TRP A 40 -24.07 0.31 27.54
N ARG A 41 -24.98 -0.23 28.35
CA ARG A 41 -24.65 -0.80 29.66
C ARG A 41 -24.38 -2.29 29.55
N ILE A 42 -23.26 -2.73 30.12
CA ILE A 42 -22.82 -4.12 30.17
C ILE A 42 -22.53 -4.46 31.64
N PRO A 43 -23.54 -4.81 32.43
CA PRO A 43 -23.41 -4.97 33.88
C PRO A 43 -22.53 -6.18 34.27
N VAL A 44 -22.54 -7.24 33.47
CA VAL A 44 -21.71 -8.43 33.69
C VAL A 44 -21.05 -8.82 32.35
N PRO A 45 -19.87 -8.25 32.01
CA PRO A 45 -19.21 -8.46 30.73
C PRO A 45 -19.04 -9.94 30.34
N SER A 46 -18.68 -10.79 31.30
CA SER A 46 -18.51 -12.24 31.10
C SER A 46 -19.78 -12.99 30.69
N GLN A 47 -20.97 -12.41 30.87
CA GLN A 47 -22.25 -12.99 30.48
C GLN A 47 -22.82 -12.39 29.18
N LEU A 48 -22.10 -11.45 28.56
CA LEU A 48 -22.54 -10.77 27.34
C LEU A 48 -22.74 -11.77 26.21
N GLN A 49 -23.97 -11.83 25.67
CA GLN A 49 -24.29 -12.74 24.57
C GLN A 49 -24.00 -12.09 23.22
N ALA A 50 -23.57 -12.91 22.25
CA ALA A 50 -23.26 -12.44 20.89
C ALA A 50 -24.44 -11.70 20.23
N GLN A 51 -25.69 -12.13 20.50
CA GLN A 51 -26.90 -11.48 19.97
C GLN A 51 -27.08 -10.05 20.52
N GLU A 52 -26.77 -9.84 21.80
CA GLU A 52 -26.88 -8.52 22.44
C GLU A 52 -25.85 -7.53 21.88
N MET A 53 -24.69 -8.01 21.45
CA MET A 53 -23.63 -7.21 20.83
C MET A 53 -24.01 -6.68 19.45
N GLN A 54 -24.76 -7.46 18.64
CA GLN A 54 -24.99 -7.14 17.22
C GLN A 54 -25.62 -5.76 17.00
N GLN A 55 -26.51 -5.31 17.88
CA GLN A 55 -27.16 -3.99 17.78
C GLN A 55 -26.23 -2.81 18.13
N TYR A 56 -25.11 -3.07 18.81
CA TYR A 56 -24.14 -2.04 19.24
C TYR A 56 -22.87 -2.03 18.39
N LEU A 57 -22.58 -3.11 17.66
CA LEU A 57 -21.43 -3.20 16.73
C LEU A 57 -21.66 -2.50 15.38
N GLN A 58 -22.63 -1.58 15.31
CA GLN A 58 -22.91 -0.77 14.13
C GLN A 58 -22.04 0.49 14.12
N PRO A 59 -21.14 0.68 13.13
CA PRO A 59 -20.26 1.85 13.08
C PRO A 59 -20.99 3.20 13.07
N GLU A 60 -22.23 3.25 12.59
CA GLU A 60 -23.09 4.44 12.57
C GLU A 60 -23.35 5.01 13.97
N ARG A 61 -23.31 4.16 15.00
CA ARG A 61 -23.45 4.62 16.39
C ARG A 61 -22.20 5.29 16.93
N MET A 62 -21.07 5.11 16.24
CA MET A 62 -19.74 5.58 16.65
C MET A 62 -19.34 6.88 15.92
N LEU A 63 -20.26 7.49 15.14
CA LEU A 63 -19.98 8.71 14.37
C LEU A 63 -19.52 9.88 15.25
N GLY A 64 -20.04 9.98 16.47
CA GLY A 64 -19.65 10.99 17.46
C GLY A 64 -18.35 10.67 18.20
N GLY A 65 -17.82 9.44 18.08
CA GLY A 65 -16.72 8.89 18.87
C GLY A 65 -17.18 7.84 19.89
N LEU A 66 -16.23 7.28 20.65
CA LEU A 66 -16.50 6.31 21.72
C LEU A 66 -16.03 6.85 23.07
N SER A 67 -16.72 6.49 24.15
CA SER A 67 -16.28 6.72 25.53
C SER A 67 -16.39 5.42 26.31
N PHE A 68 -15.36 5.03 27.05
CA PHE A 68 -15.39 3.85 27.91
C PHE A 68 -15.55 4.27 29.37
N VAL A 69 -16.51 3.70 30.09
CA VAL A 69 -16.68 3.90 31.53
C VAL A 69 -16.47 2.56 32.22
N LEU A 70 -15.39 2.50 32.99
CA LEU A 70 -14.90 1.29 33.66
C LEU A 70 -15.24 1.37 35.15
N PRO A 71 -15.60 0.26 35.82
CA PRO A 71 -15.80 0.27 37.27
C PRO A 71 -14.45 0.32 37.99
N GLU A 72 -14.43 0.69 39.27
CA GLU A 72 -13.18 0.73 40.06
C GLU A 72 -12.50 -0.65 40.16
N HIS A 73 -13.29 -1.72 40.10
CA HIS A 73 -12.81 -3.10 40.18
C HIS A 73 -13.49 -3.98 39.14
N LEU A 74 -12.74 -4.89 38.53
CA LEU A 74 -13.25 -5.91 37.59
C LEU A 74 -12.84 -7.31 38.04
N SER A 75 -13.72 -8.28 37.83
CA SER A 75 -13.30 -9.68 37.94
C SER A 75 -12.31 -10.03 36.82
N ALA A 76 -11.47 -11.04 37.03
CA ALA A 76 -10.50 -11.47 36.04
C ALA A 76 -11.15 -11.90 34.71
N GLN A 77 -12.31 -12.57 34.80
CA GLN A 77 -13.06 -13.01 33.62
C GLN A 77 -13.68 -11.83 32.88
N ASP A 78 -14.22 -10.84 33.61
CA ASP A 78 -14.76 -9.63 32.98
C ASP A 78 -13.65 -8.78 32.35
N ALA A 79 -12.48 -8.67 32.97
CA ALA A 79 -11.35 -7.89 32.46
C ALA A 79 -10.89 -8.40 31.07
N VAL A 80 -10.85 -9.72 30.87
CA VAL A 80 -10.56 -10.34 29.55
C VAL A 80 -11.60 -9.90 28.51
N VAL A 81 -12.89 -9.99 28.84
CA VAL A 81 -13.98 -9.67 27.92
C VAL A 81 -14.02 -8.16 27.61
N VAL A 82 -13.82 -7.32 28.63
CA VAL A 82 -13.72 -5.86 28.48
C VAL A 82 -12.58 -5.51 27.51
N ASN A 83 -11.38 -6.08 27.71
CA ASN A 83 -10.23 -5.81 26.85
C ASN A 83 -10.52 -6.17 25.37
N GLU A 84 -11.06 -7.37 25.11
CA GLU A 84 -11.38 -7.82 23.76
C GLU A 84 -12.49 -7.00 23.09
N LEU A 85 -13.51 -6.61 23.86
CA LEU A 85 -14.59 -5.76 23.35
C LEU A 85 -14.10 -4.34 23.06
N GLN A 86 -13.23 -3.78 23.90
CA GLN A 86 -12.60 -2.48 23.63
C GLN A 86 -11.78 -2.52 22.33
N LYS A 87 -10.95 -3.56 22.11
CA LYS A 87 -10.21 -3.73 20.84
C LYS A 87 -11.15 -3.78 19.63
N LEU A 88 -12.25 -4.53 19.74
CA LEU A 88 -13.23 -4.64 18.66
C LEU A 88 -13.91 -3.29 18.35
N LEU A 89 -14.36 -2.56 19.37
CA LEU A 89 -15.01 -1.26 19.20
C LEU A 89 -14.03 -0.22 18.63
N ILE A 90 -12.79 -0.19 19.13
CA ILE A 90 -11.72 0.66 18.59
C ILE A 90 -11.45 0.33 17.12
N TYR A 91 -11.38 -0.95 16.76
CA TYR A 91 -11.24 -1.38 15.37
C TYR A 91 -12.38 -0.88 14.49
N LEU A 92 -13.64 -1.06 14.91
CA LEU A 92 -14.81 -0.63 14.14
C LEU A 92 -14.83 0.89 13.96
N HIS A 93 -14.60 1.64 15.04
CA HIS A 93 -14.53 3.09 14.98
C HIS A 93 -13.39 3.56 14.08
N TYR A 94 -12.18 3.03 14.24
CA TYR A 94 -11.04 3.45 13.42
C TYR A 94 -11.26 3.13 11.94
N LYS A 95 -11.65 1.88 11.63
CA LYS A 95 -11.74 1.38 10.26
C LYS A 95 -12.88 2.04 9.47
N PHE A 96 -14.05 2.22 10.09
CA PHE A 96 -15.24 2.68 9.40
C PHE A 96 -15.53 4.17 9.61
N VAL A 97 -15.07 4.79 10.71
CA VAL A 97 -15.32 6.20 11.01
C VAL A 97 -14.06 7.05 10.81
N VAL A 98 -12.99 6.79 11.56
CA VAL A 98 -11.81 7.69 11.61
C VAL A 98 -11.03 7.69 10.30
N PHE A 99 -10.76 6.50 9.75
CA PHE A 99 -9.93 6.38 8.55
C PHE A 99 -10.63 6.91 7.29
N PRO A 100 -11.90 6.55 6.99
CA PRO A 100 -12.57 7.05 5.79
C PRO A 100 -12.82 8.56 5.82
N LYS A 101 -13.01 9.15 7.02
CA LYS A 101 -13.12 10.61 7.21
C LYS A 101 -11.86 11.37 6.80
N ARG A 102 -10.68 10.76 6.97
CA ARG A 102 -9.37 11.35 6.66
C ARG A 102 -8.83 10.96 5.28
N SER A 103 -9.25 9.82 4.75
CA SER A 103 -8.79 9.29 3.46
C SER A 103 -9.62 9.85 2.31
N LEU A 104 -8.95 10.22 1.21
CA LEU A 104 -9.61 10.71 -0.01
C LEU A 104 -10.28 9.58 -0.81
N SER A 105 -9.74 8.36 -0.74
CA SER A 105 -10.03 7.28 -1.70
C SER A 105 -10.45 5.95 -1.08
N THR A 106 -10.37 5.80 0.25
CA THR A 106 -10.84 4.58 0.91
C THR A 106 -12.35 4.44 0.79
N VAL A 107 -12.86 3.21 0.76
CA VAL A 107 -14.30 2.95 0.77
C VAL A 107 -14.90 3.57 2.03
N ASP A 108 -15.96 4.37 1.85
CA ASP A 108 -16.72 5.00 2.92
C ASP A 108 -18.13 4.41 2.92
N THR A 109 -18.30 3.32 3.67
CA THR A 109 -19.55 2.55 3.68
C THR A 109 -20.66 3.23 4.47
N ILE A 110 -20.32 4.18 5.34
CA ILE A 110 -21.26 4.85 6.26
C ILE A 110 -21.45 6.34 5.96
N GLY A 111 -20.72 6.89 4.98
CA GLY A 111 -20.88 8.28 4.54
C GLY A 111 -20.27 9.31 5.49
N VAL A 112 -19.16 8.99 6.17
CA VAL A 112 -18.48 9.93 7.09
C VAL A 112 -17.67 11.01 6.36
N ARG A 113 -17.35 10.82 5.09
CA ARG A 113 -16.60 11.77 4.29
C ARG A 113 -17.53 12.90 3.84
N GLU A 114 -17.16 14.14 4.19
CA GLU A 114 -17.90 15.35 3.79
C GLU A 114 -18.10 15.48 2.27
N GLU A 115 -17.05 15.22 1.49
CA GLU A 115 -17.08 15.25 0.04
C GLU A 115 -16.06 14.25 -0.55
N PRO A 116 -16.42 13.48 -1.60
CA PRO A 116 -15.47 12.64 -2.32
C PRO A 116 -14.54 13.52 -3.15
N LEU A 117 -13.23 13.35 -2.99
CA LEU A 117 -12.19 14.08 -3.71
C LEU A 117 -11.27 13.10 -4.44
N PRO A 118 -10.75 13.47 -5.62
CA PRO A 118 -9.83 12.59 -6.35
C PRO A 118 -8.49 12.47 -5.62
N ASP A 119 -7.95 11.25 -5.57
CA ASP A 119 -6.57 11.01 -5.13
C ASP A 119 -5.62 11.06 -6.32
N VAL A 120 -5.32 12.29 -6.75
CA VAL A 120 -4.53 12.57 -7.96
C VAL A 120 -3.14 11.91 -7.91
N ILE A 121 -2.56 11.74 -6.72
CA ILE A 121 -1.23 11.10 -6.60
C ILE A 121 -1.32 9.60 -6.91
N ARG A 122 -2.35 8.92 -6.42
CA ARG A 122 -2.58 7.49 -6.75
C ARG A 122 -2.83 7.30 -8.23
N GLU A 123 -3.62 8.18 -8.85
CA GLU A 123 -3.88 8.15 -10.31
C GLU A 123 -2.58 8.31 -11.11
N ILE A 124 -1.73 9.30 -10.74
CA ILE A 124 -0.42 9.50 -11.38
C ILE A 124 0.46 8.26 -11.21
N ASN A 125 0.51 7.66 -10.01
CA ASN A 125 1.29 6.46 -9.76
C ASN A 125 0.84 5.30 -10.63
N GLN A 126 -0.46 5.03 -10.64
CA GLN A 126 -1.05 3.97 -11.45
C GLN A 126 -0.67 4.13 -12.91
N LEU A 127 -0.83 5.32 -13.48
CA LEU A 127 -0.46 5.62 -14.88
C LEU A 127 1.03 5.35 -15.14
N ARG A 128 1.91 5.77 -14.24
CA ARG A 128 3.36 5.51 -14.37
C ARG A 128 3.70 4.04 -14.23
N ASN A 129 2.86 3.25 -13.57
CA ASN A 129 3.02 1.81 -13.46
C ASN A 129 2.51 1.04 -14.69
N TYR A 130 1.87 1.67 -15.70
CA TYR A 130 1.34 0.97 -16.89
C TYR A 130 2.32 0.01 -17.58
N PRO A 131 3.62 0.34 -17.74
CA PRO A 131 4.60 -0.61 -18.29
C PRO A 131 4.67 -1.93 -17.52
N TRP A 132 4.36 -1.91 -16.23
CA TRP A 132 4.34 -3.08 -15.38
C TRP A 132 2.92 -3.67 -15.27
N LEU A 133 1.89 -2.85 -15.14
CA LEU A 133 0.48 -3.29 -15.06
C LEU A 133 0.04 -4.07 -16.30
N LEU A 134 0.60 -3.76 -17.46
CA LEU A 134 0.27 -4.42 -18.72
C LEU A 134 1.10 -5.69 -19.00
N SER A 135 2.19 -5.91 -18.27
CA SER A 135 3.10 -7.04 -18.50
C SER A 135 3.20 -8.03 -17.34
N SER A 136 2.79 -7.62 -16.14
CA SER A 136 2.99 -8.38 -14.91
C SER A 136 1.75 -9.23 -14.59
N PRO A 137 1.92 -10.47 -14.12
CA PRO A 137 0.81 -11.30 -13.65
C PRO A 137 0.21 -10.75 -12.34
N LEU A 138 -1.02 -11.16 -12.05
CA LEU A 138 -1.63 -10.96 -10.72
C LEU A 138 -1.26 -12.11 -9.76
N THR A 139 -1.46 -11.87 -8.46
CA THR A 139 -1.15 -12.85 -7.38
C THR A 139 -1.90 -14.18 -7.47
N ASP A 140 -2.98 -14.31 -8.24
CA ASP A 140 -3.66 -15.61 -8.42
C ASP A 140 -2.77 -16.62 -9.17
N LYS A 141 -1.89 -16.13 -10.06
CA LYS A 141 -0.92 -16.98 -10.75
C LYS A 141 0.11 -17.55 -9.78
N LEU A 142 0.56 -16.73 -8.83
CA LEU A 142 1.45 -17.19 -7.76
C LEU A 142 0.72 -18.17 -6.82
N ALA A 143 -0.55 -17.92 -6.50
CA ALA A 143 -1.36 -18.81 -5.67
C ALA A 143 -1.55 -20.19 -6.33
N ALA A 144 -1.78 -20.22 -7.63
CA ALA A 144 -1.98 -21.46 -8.38
C ALA A 144 -0.76 -22.41 -8.32
N GLU A 145 0.45 -21.89 -8.16
CA GLU A 145 1.68 -22.69 -8.07
C GLU A 145 1.86 -23.38 -6.71
N ARG A 146 1.16 -22.93 -5.66
CA ARG A 146 1.18 -23.53 -4.31
C ARG A 146 2.60 -23.78 -3.78
N VAL A 147 3.41 -22.72 -3.72
CA VAL A 147 4.84 -22.74 -3.34
C VAL A 147 5.12 -23.63 -2.11
N GLY A 148 4.30 -23.54 -1.05
CA GLY A 148 4.32 -24.51 0.05
C GLY A 148 5.53 -24.42 0.98
N MET A 149 6.27 -23.32 0.97
CA MET A 149 7.47 -23.11 1.80
C MET A 149 7.16 -22.25 3.02
N PRO A 150 7.81 -22.48 4.19
CA PRO A 150 7.70 -21.57 5.33
C PRO A 150 8.14 -20.15 4.97
N VAL A 151 7.49 -19.16 5.56
CA VAL A 151 7.79 -17.74 5.31
C VAL A 151 8.12 -17.03 6.63
N PHE A 152 9.14 -16.18 6.61
CA PHE A 152 9.50 -15.28 7.69
C PHE A 152 9.20 -13.84 7.27
N LEU A 153 8.27 -13.21 7.97
CA LEU A 153 7.77 -11.86 7.73
C LEU A 153 8.53 -10.86 8.61
N VAL A 154 9.31 -9.98 7.97
CA VAL A 154 10.07 -8.92 8.64
C VAL A 154 9.29 -7.60 8.53
N LEU A 155 8.85 -7.07 9.68
CA LEU A 155 8.08 -5.83 9.82
C LEU A 155 8.88 -4.79 10.62
N PRO A 156 8.54 -3.48 10.56
CA PRO A 156 9.39 -2.41 11.09
C PRO A 156 9.27 -2.16 12.60
N GLY A 157 8.63 -3.05 13.37
CA GLY A 157 8.49 -2.89 14.82
C GLY A 157 9.79 -3.21 15.58
N PRO A 158 9.97 -2.67 16.80
CA PRO A 158 11.22 -2.78 17.56
C PRO A 158 11.77 -4.21 17.75
N SER A 159 10.89 -5.21 17.85
CA SER A 159 11.30 -6.62 17.99
C SER A 159 12.06 -7.18 16.79
N SER A 160 12.09 -6.51 15.64
CA SER A 160 12.91 -6.93 14.51
C SER A 160 14.41 -6.89 14.82
N GLN A 161 14.83 -6.01 15.74
CA GLN A 161 16.22 -5.87 16.19
C GLN A 161 16.75 -7.15 16.86
N GLU A 162 15.89 -7.91 17.52
CA GLU A 162 16.23 -9.19 18.15
C GLU A 162 16.47 -10.29 17.10
N ILE A 163 15.89 -10.15 15.90
CA ILE A 163 15.98 -11.14 14.84
C ILE A 163 17.16 -10.91 13.91
N TYR A 164 17.56 -9.66 13.65
CA TYR A 164 18.62 -9.37 12.69
C TYR A 164 19.92 -10.17 12.88
N PRO A 165 20.42 -10.42 14.12
CA PRO A 165 21.58 -11.28 14.34
C PRO A 165 21.39 -12.74 13.89
N HIS A 166 20.14 -13.22 13.86
CA HIS A 166 19.76 -14.59 13.52
C HIS A 166 19.19 -14.72 12.10
N LEU A 167 18.87 -13.61 11.43
CA LEU A 167 18.14 -13.59 10.17
C LEU A 167 18.83 -14.40 9.07
N LYS A 168 20.18 -14.40 9.05
CA LYS A 168 20.97 -15.19 8.09
C LYS A 168 20.84 -16.71 8.29
N GLU A 169 20.64 -17.16 9.52
CA GLU A 169 20.39 -18.57 9.79
C GLU A 169 18.92 -18.91 9.51
N ILE A 170 17.99 -18.08 9.98
CA ILE A 170 16.55 -18.22 9.75
C ILE A 170 16.23 -18.30 8.25
N SER A 171 16.90 -17.49 7.43
CA SER A 171 16.68 -17.48 5.98
C SER A 171 16.99 -18.85 5.35
N LYS A 172 17.88 -19.67 5.90
CA LYS A 172 18.12 -21.02 5.35
C LYS A 172 16.87 -21.90 5.39
N HIS A 173 15.95 -21.64 6.32
CA HIS A 173 14.82 -22.50 6.67
C HIS A 173 13.45 -21.88 6.35
N SER A 174 13.44 -20.66 5.82
CA SER A 174 12.23 -19.95 5.44
C SER A 174 12.51 -18.94 4.32
N LEU A 175 11.49 -18.68 3.48
CA LEU A 175 11.52 -17.54 2.56
C LEU A 175 11.38 -16.26 3.37
N VAL A 176 12.27 -15.29 3.16
CA VAL A 176 12.22 -14.00 3.84
C VAL A 176 11.38 -13.04 3.02
N ALA A 177 10.27 -12.57 3.59
CA ALA A 177 9.46 -11.52 2.99
C ALA A 177 9.44 -10.28 3.89
N CYS A 178 9.64 -9.10 3.30
CA CYS A 178 9.71 -7.87 4.07
C CYS A 178 8.87 -6.75 3.44
N LEU A 179 8.56 -5.71 4.23
CA LEU A 179 8.05 -4.46 3.70
C LEU A 179 9.19 -3.63 3.12
N GLY A 180 8.86 -2.69 2.21
CA GLY A 180 9.83 -1.73 1.69
C GLY A 180 10.63 -1.01 2.78
N ARG A 181 10.01 -0.70 3.93
CA ARG A 181 10.67 0.01 5.04
C ARG A 181 11.76 -0.79 5.75
N THR A 182 11.73 -2.12 5.64
CA THR A 182 12.65 -3.04 6.34
C THR A 182 13.66 -3.69 5.42
N ILE A 183 13.64 -3.35 4.12
CA ILE A 183 14.51 -3.96 3.11
C ILE A 183 15.99 -3.67 3.41
N ASN A 184 16.33 -2.42 3.76
CA ASN A 184 17.70 -2.03 4.05
C ASN A 184 18.22 -2.70 5.33
N ASP A 185 17.37 -2.93 6.32
CA ASP A 185 17.76 -3.64 7.54
C ASP A 185 18.12 -5.10 7.25
N CYS A 186 17.35 -5.78 6.38
CA CYS A 186 17.67 -7.13 5.94
C CYS A 186 19.00 -7.17 5.18
N MET A 187 19.19 -6.22 4.25
CA MET A 187 20.42 -6.10 3.46
C MET A 187 21.64 -5.80 4.35
N ALA A 188 21.48 -4.98 5.40
CA ALA A 188 22.56 -4.62 6.32
C ALA A 188 23.15 -5.82 7.08
N VAL A 189 22.35 -6.88 7.29
CA VAL A 189 22.82 -8.15 7.88
C VAL A 189 23.16 -9.22 6.84
N GLY A 190 23.23 -8.83 5.56
CA GLY A 190 23.65 -9.70 4.46
C GLY A 190 22.58 -10.70 4.03
N VAL A 191 21.30 -10.35 4.17
CA VAL A 191 20.16 -11.16 3.70
C VAL A 191 19.38 -10.39 2.65
N GLU A 192 19.47 -10.84 1.39
CA GLU A 192 18.54 -10.42 0.33
C GLU A 192 17.17 -11.06 0.61
N PRO A 193 16.09 -10.29 0.82
CA PRO A 193 14.75 -10.85 0.97
C PRO A 193 14.32 -11.60 -0.29
N ASP A 194 13.61 -12.71 -0.15
CA ASP A 194 13.07 -13.44 -1.30
C ASP A 194 11.88 -12.67 -1.93
N ILE A 195 11.13 -11.90 -1.11
CA ILE A 195 9.96 -11.13 -1.55
C ILE A 195 9.89 -9.77 -0.85
N VAL A 196 9.52 -8.73 -1.58
CA VAL A 196 9.29 -7.38 -1.05
C VAL A 196 7.87 -6.94 -1.34
N ILE A 197 7.18 -6.49 -0.29
CA ILE A 197 5.79 -6.04 -0.33
C ILE A 197 5.75 -4.50 -0.30
N GLN A 198 5.04 -3.90 -1.26
CA GLN A 198 4.82 -2.45 -1.34
C GLN A 198 3.32 -2.13 -1.39
N LEU A 199 2.74 -1.77 -0.23
CA LEU A 199 1.32 -1.36 -0.12
C LEU A 199 1.15 0.16 0.05
N ASP A 200 2.16 0.83 0.59
CA ASP A 200 2.11 2.26 0.92
C ASP A 200 2.21 3.12 -0.35
N THR A 201 1.21 3.99 -0.55
CA THR A 201 1.08 4.80 -1.77
C THR A 201 1.79 6.15 -1.69
N TYR A 202 2.42 6.48 -0.57
CA TYR A 202 3.12 7.74 -0.37
C TYR A 202 4.44 7.74 -1.16
N GLN A 203 4.70 8.84 -1.88
CA GLN A 203 5.93 9.02 -2.67
C GLN A 203 7.20 8.87 -1.84
N VAL A 204 7.14 9.22 -0.56
CA VAL A 204 8.29 9.14 0.34
C VAL A 204 8.87 7.73 0.33
N GLN A 205 8.06 6.67 0.22
CA GLN A 205 8.55 5.28 0.26
C GLN A 205 9.64 4.96 -0.76
N ARG A 206 9.75 5.73 -1.86
CA ARG A 206 10.83 5.58 -2.84
C ARG A 206 12.23 5.58 -2.21
N HIS A 207 12.48 6.39 -1.18
CA HIS A 207 13.80 6.49 -0.54
C HIS A 207 14.34 5.16 -0.01
N PHE A 208 13.48 4.20 0.34
CA PHE A 208 13.92 2.88 0.78
C PHE A 208 14.63 2.08 -0.32
N TYR A 209 14.42 2.46 -1.58
CA TYR A 209 14.87 1.71 -2.74
C TYR A 209 15.99 2.39 -3.51
N ASP A 210 16.25 3.69 -3.31
CA ASP A 210 17.15 4.47 -4.17
C ASP A 210 18.57 3.88 -4.20
N GLU A 211 19.10 3.47 -3.03
CA GLU A 211 20.48 2.93 -2.88
C GLU A 211 20.59 1.41 -3.05
N LEU A 212 19.47 0.70 -3.28
CA LEU A 212 19.52 -0.75 -3.41
C LEU A 212 20.30 -1.20 -4.65
N PRO A 213 21.12 -2.25 -4.54
CA PRO A 213 21.70 -2.91 -5.71
C PRO A 213 20.61 -3.62 -6.53
N PRO A 214 20.93 -4.15 -7.72
CA PRO A 214 20.08 -5.15 -8.36
C PRO A 214 19.80 -6.33 -7.42
N MET A 215 18.55 -6.78 -7.39
CA MET A 215 18.00 -7.83 -6.53
C MET A 215 17.38 -8.95 -7.41
N PRO A 216 18.21 -9.70 -8.16
CA PRO A 216 17.74 -10.69 -9.12
C PRO A 216 17.09 -11.93 -8.47
N ASN A 217 17.20 -12.09 -7.15
CA ASN A 217 16.58 -13.18 -6.39
C ASN A 217 15.34 -12.71 -5.63
N THR A 218 14.91 -11.47 -5.81
CA THR A 218 13.79 -10.87 -5.08
C THR A 218 12.61 -10.61 -5.99
N LEU A 219 11.42 -11.07 -5.58
CA LEU A 219 10.16 -10.72 -6.22
C LEU A 219 9.56 -9.45 -5.59
N LEU A 220 9.17 -8.48 -6.42
CA LEU A 220 8.37 -7.35 -5.96
C LEU A 220 6.87 -7.68 -6.05
N VAL A 221 6.15 -7.49 -4.95
CA VAL A 221 4.69 -7.61 -4.88
C VAL A 221 4.11 -6.26 -4.48
N PRO A 222 3.69 -5.42 -5.44
CA PRO A 222 3.18 -4.09 -5.15
C PRO A 222 1.66 -4.00 -5.36
N LEU A 223 1.05 -3.04 -4.67
CA LEU A 223 -0.29 -2.55 -5.01
C LEU A 223 -0.20 -1.67 -6.27
N SER A 224 -1.17 -1.81 -7.17
CA SER A 224 -1.19 -1.18 -8.51
C SER A 224 -1.00 0.35 -8.52
N ILE A 225 -1.38 1.02 -7.43
CA ILE A 225 -1.35 2.47 -7.22
C ILE A 225 -0.13 2.96 -6.41
N CYS A 226 0.79 2.07 -6.03
CA CYS A 226 2.02 2.45 -5.33
C CYS A 226 3.07 3.05 -6.27
N PRO A 227 3.97 3.94 -5.81
CA PRO A 227 4.99 4.56 -6.66
C PRO A 227 6.19 3.64 -6.90
N PHE A 228 5.98 2.48 -7.55
CA PHE A 228 7.02 1.45 -7.71
C PHE A 228 7.73 1.43 -9.07
N TYR A 229 7.17 2.09 -10.09
CA TYR A 229 7.80 2.22 -11.41
C TYR A 229 9.30 2.61 -11.40
N PRO A 230 9.84 3.46 -10.49
CA PRO A 230 11.24 3.90 -10.59
C PRO A 230 12.25 2.82 -10.26
N TYR A 231 11.85 1.79 -9.50
CA TYR A 231 12.77 0.80 -8.93
C TYR A 231 12.37 -0.65 -9.24
N ALA A 232 11.26 -0.87 -9.93
CA ALA A 232 10.79 -2.20 -10.30
C ALA A 232 11.80 -3.02 -11.12
N ASN A 233 12.63 -2.34 -11.92
CA ASN A 233 13.72 -2.94 -12.70
C ASN A 233 14.84 -3.56 -11.84
N LYS A 234 14.94 -3.18 -10.56
CA LYS A 234 15.94 -3.75 -9.65
C LYS A 234 15.58 -5.19 -9.27
N PHE A 235 14.30 -5.55 -9.32
CA PHE A 235 13.79 -6.85 -8.88
C PHE A 235 13.80 -7.87 -10.01
N ARG A 236 13.74 -9.15 -9.65
CA ARG A 236 13.58 -10.26 -10.62
C ARG A 236 12.36 -10.07 -11.52
N GLY A 237 11.28 -9.56 -10.92
CA GLY A 237 10.04 -9.25 -11.61
C GLY A 237 9.00 -8.68 -10.65
N VAL A 238 7.79 -8.47 -11.18
CA VAL A 238 6.66 -7.90 -10.46
C VAL A 238 5.47 -8.84 -10.55
N VAL A 239 4.81 -9.11 -9.43
CA VAL A 239 3.50 -9.77 -9.37
C VAL A 239 2.54 -8.83 -8.66
N MET A 240 1.48 -8.38 -9.33
CA MET A 240 0.58 -7.36 -8.79
C MET A 240 -0.38 -7.93 -7.75
N MET A 241 -0.54 -7.20 -6.64
CA MET A 241 -1.48 -7.57 -5.57
C MET A 241 -2.94 -7.56 -6.05
N ASP A 242 -3.28 -6.65 -6.96
CA ASP A 242 -4.64 -6.31 -7.33
C ASP A 242 -4.79 -6.01 -8.82
N SER A 243 -6.00 -6.19 -9.34
CA SER A 243 -6.38 -5.60 -10.62
C SER A 243 -6.54 -4.08 -10.49
N PHE A 244 -5.78 -3.35 -11.30
CA PHE A 244 -5.76 -1.90 -11.31
C PHE A 244 -7.07 -1.26 -11.81
N ASN A 245 -7.87 -2.01 -12.57
CA ASN A 245 -9.18 -1.57 -13.05
C ASN A 245 -10.00 -2.78 -13.51
N LEU A 246 -11.06 -3.14 -12.77
CA LEU A 246 -11.90 -4.30 -13.07
C LEU A 246 -12.67 -4.21 -14.40
N ASP A 247 -12.86 -3.00 -14.93
CA ASP A 247 -13.43 -2.85 -16.28
C ASP A 247 -12.42 -3.22 -17.36
N LEU A 248 -11.12 -3.11 -17.09
CA LEU A 248 -10.04 -3.30 -18.08
C LEU A 248 -9.33 -4.65 -17.93
N LEU A 249 -9.18 -5.09 -16.69
CA LEU A 249 -8.67 -6.39 -16.28
C LEU A 249 -9.71 -7.00 -15.33
N PRO A 250 -10.68 -7.78 -15.83
CA PRO A 250 -11.81 -8.27 -15.05
C PRO A 250 -11.45 -9.36 -14.03
N ASN A 251 -10.16 -9.68 -13.88
CA ASN A 251 -9.67 -10.59 -12.86
C ASN A 251 -9.82 -9.90 -11.48
N PRO A 252 -10.69 -10.39 -10.57
CA PRO A 252 -10.89 -9.78 -9.27
C PRO A 252 -9.81 -10.19 -8.26
N SER A 253 -8.78 -10.93 -8.70
CA SER A 253 -7.69 -11.37 -7.84
C SER A 253 -7.13 -10.18 -7.07
N ARG A 254 -7.22 -10.32 -5.75
CA ARG A 254 -6.74 -9.36 -4.79
C ARG A 254 -6.16 -10.13 -3.64
N LEU A 255 -4.85 -10.01 -3.46
CA LEU A 255 -4.18 -10.44 -2.25
C LEU A 255 -4.89 -9.81 -1.05
N ARG A 256 -5.18 -10.60 -0.01
CA ARG A 256 -5.86 -10.07 1.18
C ARG A 256 -5.01 -8.95 1.77
N GLU A 257 -5.55 -7.75 1.74
CA GLU A 257 -4.94 -6.56 2.32
C GLU A 257 -6.01 -5.69 2.98
N SER A 258 -5.56 -4.70 3.72
CA SER A 258 -6.40 -3.71 4.36
C SER A 258 -5.73 -2.35 4.31
N TYR A 259 -6.56 -1.33 4.17
CA TYR A 259 -6.13 0.06 4.29
C TYR A 259 -5.76 0.47 5.73
N VAL A 260 -5.96 -0.40 6.74
CA VAL A 260 -5.55 -0.15 8.12
C VAL A 260 -4.04 -0.33 8.30
N SER A 261 -3.44 -1.38 7.72
CA SER A 261 -2.00 -1.66 7.87
C SER A 261 -1.44 -2.66 6.86
N SER A 262 -0.16 -2.47 6.49
CA SER A 262 0.56 -3.33 5.55
C SER A 262 0.87 -4.74 6.04
N ILE A 263 0.80 -5.00 7.35
CA ILE A 263 0.95 -6.36 7.91
C ILE A 263 -0.09 -7.33 7.33
N THR A 264 -1.30 -6.84 7.02
CA THR A 264 -2.36 -7.67 6.41
C THR A 264 -1.94 -8.21 5.04
N ALA A 265 -1.25 -7.40 4.23
CA ALA A 265 -0.70 -7.84 2.95
C ALA A 265 0.41 -8.89 3.13
N CYS A 266 1.18 -8.83 4.23
CA CYS A 266 2.16 -9.87 4.56
C CYS A 266 1.48 -11.21 4.90
N LEU A 267 0.35 -11.17 5.62
CA LEU A 267 -0.47 -12.35 5.88
C LEU A 267 -1.09 -12.90 4.59
N GLY A 268 -1.65 -12.03 3.75
CA GLY A 268 -2.18 -12.40 2.43
C GLY A 268 -1.13 -13.02 1.51
N LEU A 269 0.13 -12.55 1.59
CA LEU A 269 1.23 -13.18 0.87
C LEU A 269 1.49 -14.61 1.36
N ALA A 270 1.51 -14.83 2.67
CA ALA A 270 1.67 -16.17 3.23
C ALA A 270 0.55 -17.13 2.78
N GLU A 271 -0.69 -16.63 2.70
CA GLU A 271 -1.83 -17.38 2.12
C GLU A 271 -1.59 -17.72 0.65
N VAL A 272 -1.21 -16.75 -0.17
CA VAL A 272 -0.92 -16.92 -1.61
C VAL A 272 0.21 -17.92 -1.84
N LEU A 273 1.24 -17.91 -1.00
CA LEU A 273 2.34 -18.87 -1.10
C LEU A 273 1.95 -20.28 -0.59
N HIS A 274 0.75 -20.45 -0.02
CA HIS A 274 0.34 -21.66 0.68
C HIS A 274 1.36 -22.07 1.76
N ALA A 275 1.90 -21.09 2.48
CA ALA A 275 2.94 -21.33 3.47
C ALA A 275 2.40 -22.22 4.60
N PRO A 276 3.05 -23.35 4.95
CA PRO A 276 2.61 -24.16 6.07
C PRO A 276 2.77 -23.40 7.41
N HIS A 277 3.82 -22.57 7.50
CA HIS A 277 4.13 -21.74 8.65
C HIS A 277 4.53 -20.34 8.20
N ALA A 278 4.01 -19.33 8.89
CA ALA A 278 4.39 -17.94 8.73
C ALA A 278 4.86 -17.37 10.08
N PHE A 279 6.14 -17.03 10.16
CA PHE A 279 6.77 -16.47 11.35
C PHE A 279 6.82 -14.95 11.23
N ILE A 280 6.46 -14.22 12.27
CA ILE A 280 6.36 -12.76 12.23
C ILE A 280 7.30 -12.15 13.26
N SER A 281 8.03 -11.13 12.84
CA SER A 281 8.81 -10.25 13.70
C SER A 281 8.56 -8.79 13.36
N GLY A 282 8.71 -7.90 14.34
CA GLY A 282 8.44 -6.48 14.18
C GLY A 282 6.95 -6.13 14.17
N ALA A 283 6.08 -7.01 14.67
CA ALA A 283 4.64 -6.76 14.83
C ALA A 283 4.28 -6.31 16.26
N ASN A 284 5.07 -5.42 16.87
CA ASN A 284 4.81 -4.96 18.24
C ASN A 284 3.46 -4.24 18.36
N LEU A 285 3.11 -3.41 17.36
CA LEU A 285 1.91 -2.58 17.35
C LEU A 285 1.76 -1.70 18.60
N SER A 286 2.88 -1.29 19.18
CA SER A 286 2.94 -0.54 20.43
C SER A 286 4.34 0.05 20.63
N SER A 287 4.51 0.84 21.66
CA SER A 287 5.79 1.38 22.12
C SER A 287 5.90 1.27 23.65
N PRO A 288 7.10 1.29 24.22
CA PRO A 288 7.27 1.32 25.67
C PRO A 288 6.46 2.46 26.30
N SER A 289 5.75 2.16 27.39
CA SER A 289 4.87 3.15 28.01
C SER A 289 5.66 4.28 28.67
N ARG A 290 5.15 5.51 28.55
CA ARG A 290 5.58 6.65 29.37
C ARG A 290 4.93 6.69 30.75
N LEU A 291 3.83 5.96 30.94
CA LEU A 291 3.22 5.80 32.25
C LEU A 291 4.05 4.83 33.08
N LYS A 292 4.28 5.20 34.34
CA LYS A 292 5.02 4.35 35.28
C LYS A 292 4.21 3.13 35.68
N GLU A 293 2.89 3.28 35.80
CA GLU A 293 1.98 2.23 36.25
C GLU A 293 0.63 2.34 35.53
N HIS A 294 -0.02 1.19 35.35
CA HIS A 294 -1.36 1.13 34.81
C HIS A 294 -2.39 1.46 35.90
N PRO A 295 -3.45 2.23 35.64
CA PRO A 295 -4.45 2.58 36.67
C PRO A 295 -5.15 1.37 37.30
N TYR A 296 -5.20 0.25 36.60
CA TYR A 296 -5.77 -1.03 37.06
C TYR A 296 -4.70 -2.08 37.46
N LYS A 297 -3.47 -1.65 37.77
CA LYS A 297 -2.35 -2.55 38.09
C LYS A 297 -2.59 -3.21 39.46
N GLY A 298 -2.55 -4.55 39.50
CA GLY A 298 -2.67 -5.32 40.75
C GLY A 298 -4.11 -5.65 41.17
N ASP A 299 -5.11 -5.01 40.57
CA ASP A 299 -6.52 -5.20 40.93
C ASP A 299 -7.23 -6.33 40.15
N ASN A 300 -6.64 -6.80 39.05
CA ASN A 300 -7.23 -7.81 38.18
C ASN A 300 -6.31 -9.04 38.03
N GLN A 301 -6.84 -10.27 38.12
CA GLN A 301 -6.09 -11.50 37.78
C GLN A 301 -6.11 -11.83 36.26
N GLY A 302 -6.53 -10.87 35.42
CA GLY A 302 -6.58 -10.97 33.96
C GLY A 302 -5.92 -9.75 33.29
N PRO A 303 -5.82 -9.71 31.95
CA PRO A 303 -5.28 -8.54 31.25
C PRO A 303 -6.11 -7.30 31.64
N PRO A 304 -5.47 -6.19 32.00
CA PRO A 304 -6.21 -5.00 32.40
C PRO A 304 -7.02 -4.43 31.21
N PRO A 305 -8.11 -3.70 31.50
CA PRO A 305 -8.80 -2.92 30.48
C PRO A 305 -7.86 -1.94 29.79
N ILE A 306 -8.20 -1.58 28.56
CA ILE A 306 -7.50 -0.52 27.82
C ILE A 306 -7.95 0.83 28.41
N VAL A 307 -6.98 1.68 28.74
CA VAL A 307 -7.24 3.04 29.26
C VAL A 307 -6.70 4.08 28.28
N ALA A 308 -7.55 5.01 27.87
CA ALA A 308 -7.12 6.17 27.09
C ALA A 308 -6.69 7.32 28.02
N VAL A 309 -5.47 7.82 27.84
CA VAL A 309 -4.97 9.03 28.52
C VAL A 309 -4.34 9.94 27.49
N GLN A 310 -4.91 11.14 27.33
CA GLN A 310 -4.57 12.02 26.21
C GLN A 310 -4.71 11.25 24.88
N ASP A 311 -3.80 11.47 23.93
CA ASP A 311 -3.88 10.88 22.58
C ASP A 311 -3.39 9.42 22.49
N ASN A 312 -3.15 8.75 23.63
CA ASN A 312 -2.60 7.40 23.68
C ASN A 312 -3.48 6.42 24.46
N TYR A 313 -3.43 5.16 24.05
CA TYR A 313 -3.99 4.04 24.79
C TYR A 313 -2.90 3.32 25.56
N TYR A 314 -3.24 2.92 26.78
CA TYR A 314 -2.38 2.16 27.66
C TYR A 314 -3.03 0.81 27.91
N LEU A 315 -2.23 -0.24 27.73
CA LEU A 315 -2.64 -1.63 27.81
C LEU A 315 -1.39 -2.49 27.99
N ASN A 316 -1.58 -3.77 28.32
CA ASN A 316 -0.47 -4.70 28.41
C ASN A 316 -0.18 -5.35 27.06
N ALA A 317 1.11 -5.47 26.72
CA ALA A 317 1.57 -6.42 25.73
C ALA A 317 1.38 -7.86 26.24
N ARG A 318 1.56 -8.85 25.36
CA ARG A 318 1.34 -10.26 25.72
C ARG A 318 2.24 -10.77 26.85
N ASN A 319 3.46 -10.26 26.98
CA ASN A 319 4.37 -10.54 28.10
C ASN A 319 3.94 -9.89 29.44
N GLY A 320 2.86 -9.12 29.45
CA GLY A 320 2.36 -8.41 30.64
C GLY A 320 2.98 -7.03 30.87
N GLU A 321 3.94 -6.60 30.04
CA GLU A 321 4.51 -5.26 30.15
C GLU A 321 3.50 -4.18 29.73
N LEU A 322 3.50 -3.07 30.45
CA LEU A 322 2.69 -1.91 30.11
C LEU A 322 3.26 -1.19 28.89
N VAL A 323 2.44 -1.02 27.86
CA VAL A 323 2.80 -0.35 26.62
C VAL A 323 1.85 0.81 26.30
N GLU A 324 2.32 1.74 25.48
CA GLU A 324 1.48 2.76 24.85
C GLU A 324 1.21 2.40 23.38
N ALA A 325 -0.02 2.59 22.93
CA ALA A 325 -0.43 2.33 21.56
C ALA A 325 -1.35 3.44 21.03
N LEU A 326 -1.32 3.64 19.73
CA LEU A 326 -2.24 4.52 19.02
C LEU A 326 -3.46 3.71 18.57
N GLU A 327 -4.59 4.40 18.37
CA GLU A 327 -5.86 3.79 17.97
C GLU A 327 -5.71 2.81 16.79
N TYR A 328 -4.94 3.23 15.77
CA TYR A 328 -4.73 2.43 14.56
C TYR A 328 -3.90 1.16 14.79
N PHE A 329 -3.03 1.14 15.80
CA PHE A 329 -2.28 -0.06 16.13
C PHE A 329 -3.16 -1.11 16.81
N ILE A 330 -4.06 -0.68 17.71
CA ILE A 330 -5.06 -1.56 18.33
C ILE A 330 -6.02 -2.10 17.26
N ALA A 331 -6.49 -1.22 16.38
CA ALA A 331 -7.33 -1.61 15.24
C ALA A 331 -6.61 -2.62 14.33
N THR A 332 -5.33 -2.40 14.05
CA THR A 332 -4.49 -3.32 13.27
C THR A 332 -4.40 -4.68 13.95
N ALA A 333 -4.11 -4.74 15.25
CA ALA A 333 -3.98 -6.00 15.98
C ALA A 333 -5.26 -6.84 15.87
N LYS A 334 -6.42 -6.20 16.07
CA LYS A 334 -7.71 -6.89 15.99
C LYS A 334 -8.03 -7.41 14.59
N GLU A 335 -7.73 -6.61 13.56
CA GLU A 335 -7.95 -7.02 12.17
C GLU A 335 -7.03 -8.18 11.76
N VAL A 336 -5.77 -8.13 12.19
CA VAL A 336 -4.77 -9.16 11.90
C VAL A 336 -5.16 -10.50 12.51
N ASP A 337 -5.72 -10.51 13.72
CA ASP A 337 -6.29 -11.71 14.34
C ASP A 337 -7.43 -12.30 13.50
N GLN A 338 -8.38 -11.47 13.06
CA GLN A 338 -9.50 -11.89 12.21
C GLN A 338 -9.02 -12.43 10.85
N MET A 339 -7.98 -11.81 10.28
CA MET A 339 -7.41 -12.23 9.02
C MET A 339 -6.65 -13.56 9.15
N ALA A 340 -5.85 -13.74 10.21
CA ALA A 340 -5.16 -14.98 10.48
C ALA A 340 -6.13 -16.15 10.67
N GLU A 341 -7.23 -15.94 11.40
CA GLU A 341 -8.31 -16.93 11.52
C GLU A 341 -8.85 -17.35 10.15
N ALA A 342 -9.24 -16.38 9.32
CA ALA A 342 -9.81 -16.67 8.01
C ALA A 342 -8.81 -17.37 7.06
N ILE A 343 -7.53 -16.98 7.11
CA ILE A 343 -6.48 -17.61 6.32
C ILE A 343 -6.21 -19.04 6.79
N ALA A 344 -6.17 -19.28 8.11
CA ALA A 344 -5.99 -20.62 8.67
C ALA A 344 -7.12 -21.56 8.23
N GLN A 345 -8.36 -21.06 8.18
CA GLN A 345 -9.52 -21.81 7.68
C GLN A 345 -9.47 -22.07 6.16
N THR A 346 -8.90 -21.15 5.38
CA THR A 346 -8.91 -21.22 3.91
C THR A 346 -7.72 -22.01 3.34
N SER A 347 -6.51 -21.74 3.84
CA SER A 347 -5.24 -22.27 3.30
C SER A 347 -4.53 -23.25 4.23
N GLY A 348 -4.91 -23.28 5.52
CA GLY A 348 -4.20 -24.04 6.55
C GLY A 348 -2.90 -23.38 7.06
N THR A 349 -2.56 -22.18 6.59
CA THR A 349 -1.37 -21.43 7.04
C THR A 349 -1.47 -21.16 8.54
N LYS A 350 -0.41 -21.48 9.29
CA LYS A 350 -0.30 -21.20 10.73
C LYS A 350 0.64 -20.04 10.96
N PHE A 351 0.23 -19.09 11.79
CA PHE A 351 1.03 -17.91 12.12
C PHE A 351 1.68 -18.05 13.50
N TYR A 352 2.87 -17.46 13.67
CA TYR A 352 3.60 -17.44 14.93
C TYR A 352 4.28 -16.09 15.12
N SER A 353 4.34 -15.61 16.37
CA SER A 353 5.11 -14.41 16.71
C SER A 353 6.44 -14.82 17.35
N THR A 354 7.52 -14.16 16.95
CA THR A 354 8.85 -14.36 17.55
C THR A 354 9.07 -13.58 18.85
N THR A 355 8.09 -12.78 19.27
CA THR A 355 8.16 -11.96 20.50
C THR A 355 6.83 -11.96 21.25
N ASP A 356 6.88 -11.78 22.58
CA ASP A 356 5.71 -11.54 23.43
C ASP A 356 5.48 -10.04 23.72
N THR A 357 6.34 -9.16 23.21
CA THR A 357 6.19 -7.68 23.30
C THR A 357 5.17 -7.13 22.27
N THR A 358 4.20 -7.95 21.86
CA THR A 358 3.23 -7.67 20.80
C THR A 358 1.81 -7.52 21.33
N LEU A 359 0.97 -6.80 20.58
CA LEU A 359 -0.48 -6.77 20.78
C LEU A 359 -1.24 -7.89 20.04
N LEU A 360 -0.56 -8.70 19.22
CA LEU A 360 -1.19 -9.81 18.50
C LEU A 360 -1.65 -10.92 19.46
N SER A 361 -2.79 -11.54 19.16
CA SER A 361 -3.37 -12.57 20.01
C SER A 361 -2.50 -13.82 20.07
N SER A 362 -2.36 -14.41 21.28
CA SER A 362 -1.70 -15.71 21.47
C SER A 362 -2.46 -16.87 20.83
N GLN A 363 -3.75 -16.70 20.55
CA GLN A 363 -4.58 -17.72 19.89
C GLN A 363 -4.15 -17.93 18.44
N TRP A 364 -3.90 -16.83 17.72
CA TRP A 364 -3.60 -16.87 16.28
C TRP A 364 -2.13 -16.69 15.97
N PHE A 365 -1.37 -16.09 16.89
CA PHE A 365 0.07 -15.86 16.78
C PHE A 365 0.80 -16.37 18.02
N PRO A 366 0.70 -17.65 18.39
CA PRO A 366 1.45 -18.19 19.52
C PRO A 366 2.94 -17.87 19.39
N HIS A 367 3.60 -17.75 20.55
CA HIS A 367 5.05 -17.54 20.58
C HIS A 367 5.78 -18.74 19.97
N ILE A 368 6.88 -18.47 19.26
CA ILE A 368 7.80 -19.50 18.80
C ILE A 368 9.25 -19.08 19.05
N ASP A 369 10.02 -20.00 19.62
CA ASP A 369 11.46 -19.85 19.79
C ASP A 369 12.18 -19.88 18.43
N LEU A 370 13.21 -19.06 18.26
CA LEU A 370 13.98 -19.02 17.01
C LEU A 370 14.63 -20.37 16.68
N ASN A 371 15.02 -21.15 17.69
CA ASN A 371 15.58 -22.49 17.49
C ASN A 371 14.60 -23.41 16.76
N ALA A 372 13.30 -23.34 17.08
CA ALA A 372 12.30 -24.16 16.40
C ALA A 372 12.14 -23.79 14.91
N ILE A 373 12.41 -22.53 14.54
CA ILE A 373 12.46 -22.10 13.14
C ILE A 373 13.73 -22.64 12.47
N MET A 374 14.86 -22.58 13.16
CA MET A 374 16.16 -23.05 12.66
C MET A 374 16.28 -24.58 12.56
N ASP A 375 15.41 -25.31 13.26
CA ASP A 375 15.30 -26.77 13.20
C ASP A 375 14.44 -27.27 12.02
N LEU A 376 13.78 -26.38 11.28
CA LEU A 376 13.03 -26.74 10.08
C LEU A 376 13.98 -27.21 8.96
N PRO A 377 13.49 -27.97 7.98
CA PRO A 377 14.28 -28.30 6.79
C PRO A 377 14.65 -27.02 6.00
N PRO A 378 15.83 -26.98 5.38
CA PRO A 378 16.21 -25.86 4.52
C PRO A 378 15.22 -25.66 3.35
N VAL A 379 14.94 -24.40 3.01
CA VAL A 379 14.11 -24.07 1.86
C VAL A 379 14.88 -24.16 0.55
N ASN A 380 14.24 -24.68 -0.49
CA ASN A 380 14.80 -24.73 -1.84
C ASN A 380 14.49 -23.42 -2.60
N ARG A 381 15.39 -22.44 -2.48
CA ARG A 381 15.27 -21.14 -3.16
C ARG A 381 15.31 -21.23 -4.68
N GLU A 382 16.08 -22.16 -5.23
CA GLU A 382 16.15 -22.36 -6.67
C GLU A 382 14.78 -22.77 -7.23
N ALA A 383 14.09 -23.71 -6.57
CA ALA A 383 12.73 -24.10 -6.92
C ALA A 383 11.72 -22.95 -6.75
N PHE A 384 11.89 -22.08 -5.75
CA PHE A 384 11.10 -20.86 -5.62
C PHE A 384 11.32 -19.91 -6.80
N LEU A 385 12.57 -19.64 -7.18
CA LEU A 385 12.90 -18.75 -8.29
C LEU A 385 12.43 -19.30 -9.64
N GLU A 386 12.53 -20.60 -9.88
CA GLU A 386 11.96 -21.25 -11.06
C GLU A 386 10.44 -21.08 -11.11
N THR A 387 9.77 -21.15 -9.96
CA THR A 387 8.34 -20.91 -9.84
C THR A 387 8.00 -19.45 -10.16
N VAL A 388 8.77 -18.51 -9.61
CA VAL A 388 8.63 -17.08 -9.93
C VAL A 388 8.79 -16.84 -11.44
N ASP A 389 9.79 -17.45 -12.08
CA ASP A 389 9.99 -17.30 -13.52
C ASP A 389 8.78 -17.79 -14.33
N ARG A 390 8.25 -18.98 -14.00
CA ARG A 390 7.04 -19.51 -14.64
C ARG A 390 5.87 -18.53 -14.48
N VAL A 391 5.64 -18.02 -13.26
CA VAL A 391 4.58 -17.05 -12.97
C VAL A 391 4.76 -15.78 -13.80
N LEU A 392 5.98 -15.23 -13.88
CA LEU A 392 6.28 -14.02 -14.64
C LEU A 392 6.08 -14.18 -16.16
N THR A 393 6.07 -15.41 -16.69
CA THR A 393 5.70 -15.66 -18.09
C THR A 393 4.19 -15.63 -18.36
N ALA A 394 3.36 -15.76 -17.31
CA ALA A 394 1.92 -15.73 -17.43
C ALA A 394 1.42 -14.30 -17.71
N LYS A 395 0.64 -14.14 -18.78
CA LYS A 395 0.08 -12.84 -19.17
C LYS A 395 -1.37 -12.70 -18.74
N GLU A 396 -1.71 -11.53 -18.21
CA GLU A 396 -3.11 -11.17 -17.97
C GLU A 396 -3.83 -10.80 -19.28
N PRO A 397 -5.11 -11.17 -19.45
CA PRO A 397 -5.88 -10.88 -20.65
C PRO A 397 -6.42 -9.44 -20.62
N VAL A 398 -5.52 -8.45 -20.72
CA VAL A 398 -5.90 -7.03 -20.72
C VAL A 398 -6.47 -6.61 -22.08
N ASP A 399 -7.67 -6.01 -22.09
CA ASP A 399 -8.22 -5.39 -23.30
C ASP A 399 -7.50 -4.06 -23.59
N LEU A 400 -6.47 -4.10 -24.43
CA LEU A 400 -5.68 -2.94 -24.82
C LEU A 400 -6.51 -1.85 -25.49
N MET A 401 -7.54 -2.21 -26.26
CA MET A 401 -8.38 -1.23 -26.96
C MET A 401 -9.27 -0.49 -25.98
N LYS A 402 -9.95 -1.22 -25.09
CA LYS A 402 -10.77 -0.62 -24.03
C LYS A 402 -9.92 0.25 -23.09
N THR A 403 -8.74 -0.25 -22.72
CA THR A 403 -7.76 0.49 -21.89
C THR A 403 -7.33 1.79 -22.56
N ARG A 404 -6.99 1.75 -23.85
CA ARG A 404 -6.64 2.94 -24.63
C ARG A 404 -7.80 3.94 -24.70
N MET A 405 -9.03 3.48 -24.91
CA MET A 405 -10.20 4.37 -24.94
C MET A 405 -10.44 5.05 -23.59
N ALA A 406 -10.27 4.32 -22.47
CA ALA A 406 -10.37 4.89 -21.13
C ALA A 406 -9.32 5.98 -20.90
N VAL A 407 -8.06 5.72 -21.23
CA VAL A 407 -6.96 6.70 -21.11
C VAL A 407 -7.21 7.93 -21.98
N LEU A 408 -7.67 7.76 -23.23
CA LEU A 408 -7.98 8.89 -24.12
C LEU A 408 -9.13 9.76 -23.58
N LYS A 409 -10.16 9.14 -23.01
CA LYS A 409 -11.27 9.87 -22.39
C LYS A 409 -10.77 10.72 -21.21
N MET A 410 -9.96 10.15 -20.34
CA MET A 410 -9.33 10.86 -19.21
C MET A 410 -8.42 11.99 -19.70
N PHE A 411 -7.59 11.73 -20.71
CA PHE A 411 -6.71 12.72 -21.30
C PHE A 411 -7.47 13.95 -21.81
N LYS A 412 -8.56 13.75 -22.56
CA LYS A 412 -9.39 14.85 -23.06
C LYS A 412 -10.00 15.68 -21.93
N GLN A 413 -10.50 15.02 -20.88
CA GLN A 413 -11.08 15.70 -19.71
C GLN A 413 -10.03 16.52 -18.97
N LEU A 414 -8.84 15.96 -18.76
CA LEU A 414 -7.78 16.62 -18.02
C LEU A 414 -7.15 17.79 -18.79
N SER A 415 -7.10 17.74 -20.12
CA SER A 415 -6.62 18.88 -20.92
C SER A 415 -7.45 20.15 -20.69
N VAL A 416 -8.77 20.02 -20.53
CA VAL A 416 -9.66 21.16 -20.21
C VAL A 416 -9.35 21.70 -18.81
N ILE A 417 -9.13 20.81 -17.84
CA ILE A 417 -8.79 21.18 -16.46
C ILE A 417 -7.42 21.88 -16.41
N GLU A 418 -6.41 21.35 -17.09
CA GLU A 418 -5.09 21.98 -17.16
C GLU A 418 -5.17 23.37 -17.80
N GLN A 419 -5.92 23.52 -18.89
CA GLN A 419 -6.13 24.81 -19.55
C GLN A 419 -6.81 25.82 -18.60
N MET A 420 -7.84 25.40 -17.86
CA MET A 420 -8.48 26.24 -16.83
C MET A 420 -7.45 26.77 -15.81
N TYR A 421 -6.49 25.95 -15.37
CA TYR A 421 -5.46 26.43 -14.44
C TYR A 421 -4.47 27.42 -15.10
N ARG A 422 -4.17 27.26 -16.39
CA ARG A 422 -3.22 28.11 -17.14
C ARG A 422 -3.81 29.47 -17.57
N GLU A 423 -5.10 29.54 -17.88
CA GLU A 423 -5.72 30.76 -18.39
C GLU A 423 -5.98 31.79 -17.29
N ASP A 424 -5.59 33.05 -17.52
CA ASP A 424 -5.86 34.17 -16.60
C ASP A 424 -7.34 34.58 -16.58
N SER A 425 -8.10 34.23 -17.63
CA SER A 425 -9.54 34.49 -17.74
C SER A 425 -10.38 33.72 -16.71
N SER A 426 -9.84 32.62 -16.16
CA SER A 426 -10.51 31.83 -15.12
C SER A 426 -10.36 32.50 -13.75
N THR A 427 -11.48 32.77 -13.07
CA THR A 427 -11.45 33.48 -11.78
C THR A 427 -10.67 32.68 -10.72
N SER A 428 -9.99 33.40 -9.81
CA SER A 428 -9.30 32.78 -8.67
C SER A 428 -10.22 31.93 -7.81
N GLU A 429 -11.50 32.28 -7.75
CA GLU A 429 -12.53 31.53 -7.02
C GLU A 429 -12.83 30.17 -7.67
N LEU A 430 -13.01 30.13 -9.01
CA LEU A 430 -13.24 28.89 -9.74
C LEU A 430 -12.06 27.92 -9.55
N LYS A 431 -10.83 28.40 -9.72
CA LYS A 431 -9.61 27.59 -9.49
C LYS A 431 -9.50 27.14 -8.03
N GLY A 432 -9.87 28.01 -7.09
CA GLY A 432 -9.85 27.75 -5.64
C GLY A 432 -10.85 26.69 -5.18
N ASN A 433 -11.99 26.57 -5.88
CA ASN A 433 -13.09 25.66 -5.54
C ASN A 433 -13.08 24.35 -6.34
N HIS A 434 -12.20 24.21 -7.34
CA HIS A 434 -12.07 22.99 -8.12
C HIS A 434 -11.63 21.79 -7.25
N GLN A 435 -12.11 20.58 -7.57
CA GLN A 435 -11.91 19.37 -6.77
C GLN A 435 -10.43 19.02 -6.56
N ILE A 436 -9.55 19.24 -7.55
CA ILE A 436 -8.10 19.01 -7.40
C ILE A 436 -7.50 19.97 -6.36
N THR A 437 -7.89 21.25 -6.37
CA THR A 437 -7.42 22.23 -5.39
C THR A 437 -7.89 21.88 -3.99
N LYS A 438 -9.14 21.44 -3.84
CA LYS A 438 -9.67 20.92 -2.56
C LYS A 438 -8.91 19.68 -2.09
N ALA A 439 -8.61 18.74 -3.00
CA ALA A 439 -7.83 17.54 -2.71
C ALA A 439 -6.44 17.90 -2.17
N VAL A 440 -5.74 18.86 -2.81
CA VAL A 440 -4.44 19.37 -2.37
C VAL A 440 -4.49 19.91 -0.93
N ARG A 441 -5.55 20.63 -0.55
CA ARG A 441 -5.72 21.15 0.82
C ARG A 441 -5.91 20.03 1.85
N LYS A 442 -6.46 18.89 1.45
CA LYS A 442 -6.64 17.70 2.30
C LYS A 442 -5.49 16.69 2.18
N MET A 443 -4.52 16.89 1.26
CA MET A 443 -3.36 16.03 1.16
C MET A 443 -2.56 16.09 2.45
N ARG A 444 -2.20 14.91 2.97
CA ARG A 444 -1.47 14.74 4.22
C ARG A 444 -0.02 15.19 4.03
N ASN A 445 0.24 16.49 4.21
CA ASN A 445 1.60 17.01 4.29
C ASN A 445 1.98 17.17 5.77
N PRO A 446 3.11 16.62 6.23
CA PRO A 446 3.65 17.01 7.51
C PRO A 446 4.02 18.50 7.44
N GLU A 447 3.29 19.30 8.22
CA GLU A 447 3.69 20.63 8.71
C GLU A 447 4.43 21.52 7.69
N VAL A 448 3.74 21.99 6.65
CA VAL A 448 4.27 23.11 5.84
C VAL A 448 4.00 24.41 6.61
N PRO A 449 5.02 25.15 7.10
CA PRO A 449 4.83 26.31 7.99
C PRO A 449 4.27 27.57 7.29
N ALA A 450 3.93 27.49 6.01
CA ALA A 450 3.51 28.61 5.18
C ALA A 450 2.17 28.31 4.50
N PRO A 451 1.37 29.32 4.11
CA PRO A 451 0.20 29.08 3.28
C PRO A 451 0.65 28.43 1.97
N VAL A 452 0.30 27.14 1.81
CA VAL A 452 0.58 26.39 0.58
C VAL A 452 -0.26 27.03 -0.53
N ASP A 453 0.40 27.45 -1.62
CA ASP A 453 -0.26 27.83 -2.86
C ASP A 453 -0.96 26.59 -3.48
N ALA A 454 -2.15 26.29 -2.95
CA ALA A 454 -2.91 25.10 -3.32
C ALA A 454 -3.32 25.14 -4.80
N VAL A 455 -3.56 26.33 -5.35
CA VAL A 455 -3.92 26.50 -6.77
C VAL A 455 -2.72 26.21 -7.67
N GLY A 456 -1.54 26.76 -7.36
CA GLY A 456 -0.33 26.45 -8.13
C GLY A 456 0.12 25.00 -7.96
N VAL A 457 -0.03 24.40 -6.79
CA VAL A 457 0.20 22.96 -6.59
C VAL A 457 -0.78 22.14 -7.45
N ALA A 458 -2.07 22.47 -7.43
CA ALA A 458 -3.07 21.81 -8.25
C ALA A 458 -2.77 21.92 -9.76
N ALA A 459 -2.34 23.09 -10.23
CA ALA A 459 -1.91 23.30 -11.61
C ALA A 459 -0.73 22.39 -11.99
N ARG A 460 0.31 22.33 -11.14
CA ARG A 460 1.48 21.44 -11.35
C ARG A 460 1.08 19.96 -11.34
N LEU A 461 0.14 19.57 -10.49
CA LEU A 461 -0.40 18.21 -10.45
C LEU A 461 -1.19 17.87 -11.72
N ALA A 462 -2.04 18.78 -12.20
CA ALA A 462 -2.78 18.60 -13.45
C ALA A 462 -1.82 18.39 -14.64
N THR A 463 -0.75 19.19 -14.74
CA THR A 463 0.28 19.02 -15.77
C THR A 463 0.99 17.66 -15.66
N ARG A 464 1.39 17.25 -14.44
CA ARG A 464 2.03 15.93 -14.22
C ARG A 464 1.10 14.77 -14.54
N TRP A 465 -0.18 14.91 -14.23
CA TRP A 465 -1.20 13.92 -14.54
C TRP A 465 -1.43 13.81 -16.04
N ARG A 466 -1.50 14.94 -16.77
CA ARG A 466 -1.63 14.93 -18.23
C ARG A 466 -0.43 14.25 -18.89
N ARG A 467 0.79 14.58 -18.45
CA ARG A 467 2.01 13.93 -18.96
C ARG A 467 1.97 12.42 -18.76
N SER A 468 1.62 11.96 -17.56
CA SER A 468 1.55 10.53 -17.24
C SER A 468 0.45 9.81 -18.04
N LEU A 469 -0.68 10.48 -18.31
CA LEU A 469 -1.73 9.99 -19.23
C LEU A 469 -1.22 9.91 -20.68
N ASN A 470 -0.46 10.91 -21.14
CA ASN A 470 0.12 10.88 -22.48
C ASN A 470 1.09 9.71 -22.63
N ASP A 471 1.97 9.51 -21.66
CA ASP A 471 2.94 8.41 -21.65
C ASP A 471 2.21 7.05 -21.72
N SER A 472 1.16 6.87 -20.91
CA SER A 472 0.32 5.67 -20.95
C SER A 472 -0.40 5.49 -22.30
N ARG A 473 -0.92 6.58 -22.87
CA ARG A 473 -1.57 6.60 -24.19
C ARG A 473 -0.62 6.14 -25.29
N LEU A 474 0.61 6.66 -25.30
CA LEU A 474 1.61 6.32 -26.30
C LEU A 474 2.04 4.86 -26.18
N LEU A 475 2.28 4.37 -24.96
CA LEU A 475 2.61 2.96 -24.74
C LEU A 475 1.50 2.04 -25.27
N LEU A 476 0.24 2.32 -24.92
CA LEU A 476 -0.91 1.56 -25.42
C LEU A 476 -1.06 1.64 -26.94
N GLN A 477 -0.78 2.81 -27.54
CA GLN A 477 -0.77 3.00 -28.98
C GLN A 477 0.32 2.16 -29.66
N ALA A 478 1.53 2.11 -29.08
CA ALA A 478 2.63 1.29 -29.57
C ALA A 478 2.28 -0.21 -29.50
N MET A 479 1.78 -0.68 -28.35
CA MET A 479 1.32 -2.07 -28.19
C MET A 479 0.19 -2.44 -29.15
N THR A 480 -0.79 -1.54 -29.33
CA THR A 480 -1.89 -1.74 -30.30
C THR A 480 -1.38 -1.85 -31.73
N ASN A 481 -0.43 -1.00 -32.12
CA ASN A 481 0.17 -1.03 -33.46
C ASN A 481 1.00 -2.30 -33.68
N ALA A 482 1.80 -2.71 -32.69
CA ALA A 482 2.58 -3.94 -32.73
C ALA A 482 1.68 -5.18 -32.84
N GLY A 483 0.57 -5.21 -32.09
CA GLY A 483 -0.44 -6.28 -32.18
C GLY A 483 -1.13 -6.36 -33.55
N ARG A 484 -1.14 -5.27 -34.32
CA ARG A 484 -1.60 -5.21 -35.72
C ARG A 484 -0.49 -5.53 -36.74
N GLY A 485 0.68 -5.96 -36.28
CA GLY A 485 1.83 -6.29 -37.13
C GLY A 485 2.57 -5.07 -37.69
N LYS A 486 2.30 -3.86 -37.21
CA LYS A 486 3.05 -2.66 -37.62
C LYS A 486 4.40 -2.61 -36.90
N GLN A 487 5.42 -2.12 -37.59
CA GLN A 487 6.68 -1.75 -36.97
C GLN A 487 6.51 -0.46 -36.15
N ILE A 488 7.16 -0.40 -35.00
CA ILE A 488 7.16 0.72 -34.07
C ILE A 488 8.54 1.38 -34.13
N PRO A 489 8.62 2.67 -34.47
CA PRO A 489 9.89 3.39 -34.46
C PRO A 489 10.50 3.46 -33.05
N MET A 490 11.76 3.07 -32.93
CA MET A 490 12.58 3.23 -31.72
C MET A 490 13.81 4.09 -32.06
N LEU A 491 13.81 5.33 -31.58
CA LEU A 491 14.96 6.22 -31.64
C LEU A 491 15.98 5.82 -30.55
N CYS A 492 17.14 5.33 -30.95
CA CYS A 492 18.19 4.87 -30.04
C CYS A 492 19.58 4.97 -30.68
N PHE A 493 20.61 4.87 -29.85
CA PHE A 493 21.97 4.64 -30.31
C PHE A 493 22.25 3.15 -30.49
N GLU A 494 23.27 2.82 -31.30
CA GLU A 494 23.66 1.43 -31.59
C GLU A 494 23.96 0.62 -30.32
N ASP A 495 24.68 1.24 -29.39
CA ASP A 495 25.06 0.65 -28.11
C ASP A 495 23.87 0.40 -27.16
N GLU A 496 22.69 0.92 -27.46
CA GLU A 496 21.47 0.72 -26.65
C GLU A 496 20.51 -0.32 -27.23
N VAL A 497 20.67 -0.71 -28.50
CA VAL A 497 19.66 -1.52 -29.22
C VAL A 497 19.35 -2.83 -28.49
N GLN A 498 20.38 -3.57 -28.10
CA GLN A 498 20.21 -4.90 -27.48
C GLN A 498 19.51 -4.77 -26.12
N ASP A 499 20.01 -3.91 -25.24
CA ASP A 499 19.46 -3.70 -23.89
C ASP A 499 18.00 -3.23 -23.92
N LEU A 500 17.68 -2.28 -24.82
CA LEU A 500 16.31 -1.78 -24.98
C LEU A 500 15.38 -2.87 -25.53
N SER A 501 15.86 -3.66 -26.50
CA SER A 501 15.08 -4.76 -27.08
C SER A 501 14.76 -5.84 -26.05
N ASP A 502 15.75 -6.25 -25.26
CA ASP A 502 15.61 -7.26 -24.20
C ASP A 502 14.65 -6.81 -23.10
N MET A 503 14.71 -5.55 -22.72
CA MET A 503 13.81 -4.97 -21.72
C MET A 503 12.37 -4.84 -22.22
N MET A 504 12.21 -4.36 -23.45
CA MET A 504 10.90 -4.06 -24.00
C MET A 504 10.16 -5.30 -24.50
N GLN A 505 10.83 -6.44 -24.71
CA GLN A 505 10.21 -7.66 -25.24
C GLN A 505 9.02 -8.16 -24.41
N ARG A 506 8.97 -7.82 -23.11
CA ARG A 506 7.84 -8.14 -22.22
C ARG A 506 6.54 -7.44 -22.62
N LEU A 507 6.65 -6.24 -23.21
CA LEU A 507 5.55 -5.39 -23.65
C LEU A 507 5.30 -5.52 -25.16
N ILE A 508 6.35 -5.38 -25.95
CA ILE A 508 6.29 -5.34 -27.43
C ILE A 508 7.35 -6.30 -27.98
N PRO A 509 6.96 -7.30 -28.79
CA PRO A 509 7.91 -8.28 -29.33
C PRO A 509 9.06 -7.64 -30.11
N LYS A 510 10.27 -8.22 -30.01
CA LYS A 510 11.49 -7.70 -30.66
C LYS A 510 11.33 -7.42 -32.16
N LYS A 511 10.60 -8.28 -32.86
CA LYS A 511 10.34 -8.19 -34.30
C LYS A 511 9.44 -7.02 -34.72
N SER A 512 8.84 -6.32 -33.77
CA SER A 512 7.95 -5.18 -34.00
C SER A 512 8.68 -3.84 -33.92
N TRP A 513 10.00 -3.82 -33.70
CA TRP A 513 10.78 -2.59 -33.62
C TRP A 513 11.46 -2.25 -34.94
N GLU A 514 11.32 -0.99 -35.36
CA GLU A 514 12.16 -0.35 -36.37
C GLU A 514 13.17 0.54 -35.65
N TYR A 515 14.44 0.16 -35.63
CA TYR A 515 15.49 0.95 -34.97
C TYR A 515 15.94 2.09 -35.87
N ILE A 516 15.95 3.30 -35.29
CA ILE A 516 16.24 4.54 -36.00
C ILE A 516 17.25 5.35 -35.18
N SER A 517 18.24 5.95 -35.83
CA SER A 517 19.20 6.87 -35.21
C SER A 517 19.10 8.27 -35.80
N ILE A 518 19.48 9.29 -35.02
CA ILE A 518 19.66 10.65 -35.51
C ILE A 518 21.17 10.86 -35.74
N VAL A 519 21.54 11.10 -37.00
CA VAL A 519 22.95 11.19 -37.42
C VAL A 519 23.46 12.60 -37.19
N THR A 520 24.43 12.74 -36.30
CA THR A 520 25.19 13.97 -36.06
C THR A 520 26.65 13.60 -35.87
N ALA A 521 27.62 14.41 -36.32
CA ALA A 521 29.01 14.15 -35.92
C ALA A 521 29.14 14.34 -34.39
N PRO A 522 29.68 13.38 -33.61
CA PRO A 522 30.47 12.20 -33.99
C PRO A 522 29.72 10.85 -34.02
N TYR A 523 28.39 10.83 -33.96
CA TYR A 523 27.54 9.62 -33.95
C TYR A 523 27.18 9.16 -35.37
N PRO A 524 27.82 8.10 -35.90
CA PRO A 524 27.57 7.60 -37.24
C PRO A 524 26.26 6.79 -37.32
N HIS A 525 25.96 6.32 -38.54
CA HIS A 525 24.81 5.50 -38.87
C HIS A 525 24.72 4.20 -38.04
N LEU A 526 23.49 3.77 -37.73
CA LEU A 526 23.21 2.40 -37.30
C LEU A 526 23.50 1.40 -38.44
N PRO A 527 24.38 0.39 -38.27
CA PRO A 527 24.71 -0.55 -39.35
C PRO A 527 23.52 -1.37 -39.88
N SER A 528 22.53 -1.63 -39.04
CA SER A 528 21.34 -2.43 -39.36
C SER A 528 20.02 -1.66 -39.20
N GLY A 529 20.07 -0.33 -39.07
CA GLY A 529 18.91 0.51 -38.77
C GLY A 529 18.75 1.68 -39.74
N ARG A 530 17.61 2.37 -39.65
CA ARG A 530 17.37 3.60 -40.42
C ARG A 530 18.09 4.76 -39.74
N SER A 531 18.45 5.76 -40.52
CA SER A 531 19.10 6.98 -40.04
C SER A 531 18.31 8.21 -40.47
N LEU A 532 18.21 9.20 -39.60
CA LEU A 532 17.58 10.49 -39.86
C LEU A 532 18.61 11.61 -39.68
N HIS A 533 18.61 12.57 -40.60
CA HIS A 533 19.32 13.84 -40.39
C HIS A 533 18.51 14.71 -39.40
N PRO A 534 19.14 15.51 -38.51
CA PRO A 534 18.43 16.35 -37.54
C PRO A 534 17.29 17.19 -38.13
N ASN A 535 17.54 17.83 -39.28
CA ASN A 535 16.53 18.66 -39.96
C ASN A 535 15.31 17.86 -40.49
N ALA A 536 15.42 16.55 -40.62
CA ALA A 536 14.32 15.69 -41.06
C ALA A 536 13.51 15.12 -39.89
N VAL A 537 13.95 15.31 -38.64
CA VAL A 537 13.31 14.69 -37.46
C VAL A 537 11.89 15.24 -37.25
N LEU A 538 11.68 16.56 -37.25
CA LEU A 538 10.33 17.12 -37.03
C LEU A 538 9.32 16.75 -38.11
N PRO A 539 9.63 16.88 -39.43
CA PRO A 539 8.72 16.41 -40.47
C PRO A 539 8.42 14.91 -40.35
N TRP A 540 9.43 14.10 -40.05
CA TRP A 540 9.25 12.66 -39.86
C TRP A 540 8.36 12.34 -38.64
N LEU A 541 8.57 13.02 -37.51
CA LEU A 541 7.73 12.87 -36.31
C LEU A 541 6.27 13.23 -36.61
N ALA A 542 5.99 14.23 -37.44
CA ALA A 542 4.62 14.59 -37.82
C ALA A 542 3.85 13.49 -38.55
N GLU A 543 4.56 12.53 -39.16
CA GLU A 543 3.98 11.38 -39.84
C GLU A 543 3.76 10.18 -38.90
N GLN A 544 4.29 10.22 -37.67
CA GLN A 544 4.23 9.12 -36.72
C GLN A 544 3.06 9.25 -35.75
N GLN A 545 2.41 8.12 -35.44
CA GLN A 545 1.41 8.07 -34.36
C GLN A 545 2.06 7.90 -32.97
N VAL A 546 3.21 7.25 -32.93
CA VAL A 546 4.00 7.00 -31.72
C VAL A 546 5.44 6.71 -32.13
N VAL A 547 6.38 7.28 -31.39
CA VAL A 547 7.81 6.99 -31.47
C VAL A 547 8.32 6.71 -30.07
N CYS A 548 9.04 5.61 -29.87
CA CYS A 548 9.74 5.37 -28.61
C CYS A 548 11.15 5.94 -28.70
N ALA A 549 11.62 6.61 -27.66
CA ALA A 549 12.97 7.19 -27.63
C ALA A 549 13.74 6.70 -26.40
N SER A 550 14.99 6.30 -26.60
CA SER A 550 15.88 5.91 -25.50
C SER A 550 16.21 7.10 -24.59
N PRO A 551 16.56 6.87 -23.31
CA PRO A 551 16.96 7.96 -22.42
C PRO A 551 18.20 8.71 -22.91
N LYS A 552 19.11 8.03 -23.61
CA LYS A 552 20.28 8.71 -24.21
C LYS A 552 19.79 9.60 -25.35
N MET A 553 18.92 9.12 -26.23
CA MET A 553 18.36 9.93 -27.32
C MET A 553 17.60 11.15 -26.80
N MET A 554 16.75 10.96 -25.78
CA MET A 554 16.02 12.05 -25.13
C MET A 554 16.96 13.10 -24.53
N ARG A 555 18.13 12.72 -23.99
CA ARG A 555 19.11 13.67 -23.45
C ARG A 555 19.91 14.42 -24.52
N TYR A 556 20.27 13.76 -25.61
CA TYR A 556 21.11 14.37 -26.65
C TYR A 556 20.30 15.22 -27.65
N PHE A 557 19.01 14.93 -27.81
CA PHE A 557 18.15 15.57 -28.79
C PHE A 557 16.86 16.14 -28.19
N ASP A 558 16.85 16.46 -26.89
CA ASP A 558 15.72 17.12 -26.22
C ASP A 558 15.25 18.36 -26.99
N TYR A 559 16.19 19.19 -27.43
CA TYR A 559 15.96 20.44 -28.17
C TYR A 559 15.20 20.27 -29.49
N ILE A 560 15.06 19.05 -30.02
CA ILE A 560 14.18 18.76 -31.17
C ILE A 560 12.99 17.92 -30.73
N LEU A 561 13.20 16.91 -29.89
CA LEU A 561 12.16 15.97 -29.48
C LEU A 561 11.08 16.62 -28.59
N GLU A 562 11.40 17.67 -27.86
CA GLU A 562 10.41 18.46 -27.09
C GLU A 562 9.39 19.19 -27.98
N TYR A 563 9.72 19.42 -29.25
CA TYR A 563 8.83 20.03 -30.23
C TYR A 563 8.03 19.01 -31.05
N ALA A 564 8.03 17.74 -30.64
CA ALA A 564 7.29 16.68 -31.31
C ALA A 564 5.79 17.03 -31.40
N PRO A 565 5.17 16.91 -32.58
CA PRO A 565 3.75 17.19 -32.75
C PRO A 565 2.90 16.20 -31.95
N GLU A 566 1.82 16.71 -31.36
CA GLU A 566 0.85 15.94 -30.57
C GLU A 566 1.45 15.17 -29.38
N ASP A 567 2.62 15.61 -28.89
CA ASP A 567 3.39 14.91 -27.85
C ASP A 567 3.54 13.41 -28.19
N ASN A 568 3.92 13.07 -29.42
CA ASN A 568 3.91 11.68 -29.92
C ASN A 568 5.18 10.85 -29.61
N VAL A 569 6.11 11.40 -28.83
CA VAL A 569 7.35 10.75 -28.40
C VAL A 569 7.19 10.17 -26.99
N TYR A 570 7.41 8.87 -26.85
CA TYR A 570 7.40 8.15 -25.59
C TYR A 570 8.84 7.97 -25.08
N ASP A 571 9.14 8.58 -23.94
CA ASP A 571 10.44 8.44 -23.26
C ASP A 571 10.52 7.07 -22.56
N LEU A 572 11.43 6.22 -23.03
CA LEU A 572 11.66 4.88 -22.46
C LEU A 572 12.26 4.93 -21.05
N SER A 573 12.73 6.08 -20.55
CA SER A 573 13.14 6.24 -19.14
C SER A 573 12.03 5.85 -18.17
N ASN A 574 10.77 6.04 -18.57
CA ASN A 574 9.57 5.65 -17.83
C ASN A 574 9.43 4.13 -17.64
N VAL A 575 10.04 3.32 -18.51
CA VAL A 575 10.08 1.85 -18.40
C VAL A 575 11.34 1.40 -17.68
N ILE A 576 12.45 2.13 -17.88
CA ILE A 576 13.78 1.77 -17.42
C ILE A 576 13.94 1.98 -15.92
N GLY A 577 13.24 2.94 -15.30
CA GLY A 577 13.40 3.22 -13.87
C GLY A 577 14.75 3.85 -13.56
N LYS A 578 14.96 5.10 -14.01
CA LYS A 578 16.12 5.93 -13.64
C LYS A 578 15.76 6.99 -12.60
#